data_AF-A0A243R848-F1
#
_entry.id   AF-A0A243R848-F1
#
_cell.length_a   1.000
_cell.length_b   1.000
_cell.length_c   1.000
_cell.angle_alpha   90.00
_cell.angle_beta   90.00
_cell.angle_gamma   90.00
#
_symmetry.space_group_name_H-M   'P 1'
#
loop_
_entity.id
_entity.type
_entity.pdbx_description
1 polymer ?
#
loop_
_entity_poly.entity_id
_entity_poly.type
_entity_poly.pdbx_seq_one_letter_code
_entity_poly.pdbx_strand_id
1 'polypeptide(L)'
;MLAAQIRQELRKHRDRLAGQHAGMVLTFAADGGTGNGVRLATRVNTAIREAYPRIFGTAVTRNFHDLDAPRGSISMEIYSVTYGCSSVSGNSGSPDE
;
A
#
# COMPACT_ATOMS: atom_id res chain seq x y z
N MET A 1 -8.87 0.43 15.80
CA MET A 1 -7.51 0.12 15.27
C MET A 1 -7.39 0.69 13.86
N LEU A 2 -6.23 1.26 13.50
CA LEU A 2 -5.96 1.97 12.23
C LEU A 2 -6.49 1.27 10.97
N ALA A 3 -6.41 -0.07 10.90
CA ALA A 3 -6.95 -0.85 9.79
C ALA A 3 -8.45 -0.66 9.55
N ALA A 4 -9.25 -0.48 10.61
CA ALA A 4 -10.69 -0.24 10.48
C ALA A 4 -10.98 1.16 9.88
N GLN A 5 -10.21 2.17 10.27
CA GLN A 5 -10.31 3.54 9.73
C GLN A 5 -9.90 3.57 8.26
N ILE A 6 -8.78 2.94 7.93
CA ILE A 6 -8.30 2.79 6.55
C ILE A 6 -9.33 2.05 5.69
N ARG A 7 -9.90 0.95 6.20
CA ARG A 7 -10.98 0.24 5.51
C ARG A 7 -12.22 1.09 5.30
N GLN A 8 -12.53 2.00 6.22
CA GLN A 8 -13.65 2.93 6.05
C GLN A 8 -13.37 3.96 4.96
N GLU A 9 -12.17 4.52 4.90
CA GLU A 9 -11.80 5.48 3.86
C GLU A 9 -11.70 4.83 2.48
N LEU A 10 -11.02 3.69 2.35
CA LEU A 10 -10.88 3.00 1.06
C LEU A 10 -12.23 2.51 0.51
N ARG A 11 -13.21 2.21 1.38
CA ARG A 11 -14.58 1.90 0.95
C ARG A 11 -15.23 3.05 0.17
N LYS A 12 -14.89 4.31 0.46
CA LYS A 12 -15.39 5.47 -0.31
C LYS A 12 -14.87 5.50 -1.75
N HIS A 13 -13.79 4.78 -2.02
CA HIS A 13 -13.14 4.69 -3.33
C HIS A 13 -13.27 3.30 -3.96
N ARG A 14 -14.15 2.43 -3.44
CA ARG A 14 -14.24 1.01 -3.83
C ARG A 14 -14.38 0.81 -5.35
N ASP A 15 -15.15 1.66 -6.02
CA ASP A 15 -15.47 1.47 -7.45
C ASP A 15 -14.25 1.77 -8.32
N ARG A 16 -13.36 2.68 -7.88
CA ARG A 16 -12.08 2.96 -8.54
C ARG A 16 -11.06 1.85 -8.31
N LEU A 17 -11.15 1.16 -7.18
CA LEU A 17 -10.25 0.07 -6.81
C LEU A 17 -10.72 -1.30 -7.32
N ALA A 18 -11.96 -1.40 -7.80
CA ALA A 18 -12.54 -2.65 -8.25
C ALA A 18 -11.78 -3.19 -9.48
N GLY A 19 -11.32 -4.44 -9.40
CA GLY A 19 -10.60 -5.12 -10.48
C GLY A 19 -9.17 -4.61 -10.72
N GLN A 20 -8.65 -3.70 -9.89
CA GLN A 20 -7.29 -3.20 -10.00
C GLN A 20 -6.32 -3.93 -9.06
N HIS A 21 -5.07 -4.03 -9.50
CA HIS A 21 -3.94 -4.40 -8.64
C HIS A 21 -3.05 -3.18 -8.45
N ALA A 22 -2.65 -2.86 -7.24
CA ALA A 22 -1.65 -1.83 -7.00
C ALA A 22 -0.26 -2.40 -7.30
N GLY A 23 0.46 -1.77 -8.24
CA GLY A 23 1.87 -2.08 -8.51
C GLY A 23 2.80 -1.35 -7.55
N MET A 24 2.49 -0.09 -7.25
CA MET A 24 3.23 0.73 -6.30
C MET A 24 2.31 1.60 -5.44
N VAL A 25 2.66 1.74 -4.16
CA VAL A 25 2.03 2.67 -3.23
C VAL A 25 3.10 3.57 -2.61
N LEU A 26 2.95 4.88 -2.81
CA LEU A 26 3.74 5.88 -2.10
C LEU A 26 2.90 6.43 -0.96
N THR A 27 3.43 6.42 0.26
CA THR A 27 2.70 6.89 1.44
C THR A 27 3.50 7.96 2.14
N PHE A 28 2.90 9.15 2.21
CA PHE A 28 3.45 10.34 2.82
C PHE A 28 2.70 10.59 4.12
N ALA A 29 3.40 10.67 5.24
CA ALA A 29 2.74 10.87 6.53
C ALA A 29 3.50 11.86 7.42
N ALA A 30 2.73 12.61 8.20
CA ALA A 30 3.23 13.56 9.17
C ALA A 30 2.71 13.17 10.56
N ASP A 31 3.58 12.69 11.44
CA ASP A 31 3.21 12.23 12.81
C ASP A 31 3.92 13.07 13.90
N GLY A 32 3.97 14.39 13.67
CA GLY A 32 4.34 15.38 14.69
C GLY A 32 5.78 15.39 15.20
N GLY A 33 6.67 14.55 14.67
CA GLY A 33 8.10 14.54 15.01
C GLY A 33 8.96 13.85 13.95
N THR A 34 10.25 14.17 13.96
CA THR A 34 11.26 13.69 13.01
C THR A 34 11.30 12.16 13.01
N GLY A 35 11.07 11.54 11.84
CA GLY A 35 11.06 10.08 11.68
C GLY A 35 9.75 9.37 12.08
N ASN A 36 8.82 10.06 12.75
CA ASN A 36 7.52 9.47 13.09
C ASN A 36 6.63 9.26 11.86
N GLY A 37 6.77 10.11 10.83
CA GLY A 37 6.02 9.98 9.58
C GLY A 37 6.28 8.67 8.84
N VAL A 38 7.53 8.27 8.67
CA VAL A 38 7.87 6.98 8.02
C VAL A 38 7.26 5.80 8.78
N ARG A 39 7.26 5.85 10.12
CA ARG A 39 6.63 4.82 10.95
C ARG A 39 5.11 4.79 10.79
N LEU A 40 4.46 5.95 10.73
CA LEU A 40 3.02 6.03 10.46
C LEU A 40 2.69 5.50 9.06
N ALA A 41 3.43 5.93 8.03
CA ALA A 41 3.29 5.44 6.66
C ALA A 41 3.47 3.91 6.57
N THR A 42 4.44 3.35 7.30
CA THR A 42 4.64 1.90 7.39
C THR A 42 3.41 1.19 7.95
N ARG A 43 2.84 1.70 9.06
CA ARG A 43 1.64 1.10 9.67
C ARG A 43 0.42 1.19 8.76
N VAL A 44 0.29 2.28 8.01
CA VAL A 44 -0.76 2.45 7.00
C VAL A 44 -0.60 1.39 5.90
N ASN A 45 0.61 1.22 5.37
CA ASN A 45 0.88 0.25 4.31
C ASN A 45 0.67 -1.21 4.74
N THR A 46 0.98 -1.56 6.00
CA THR A 46 0.60 -2.87 6.56
C THR A 46 -0.92 -3.03 6.61
N ALA A 47 -1.62 -2.01 7.13
CA ALA A 47 -3.06 -2.06 7.30
C ALA A 47 -3.85 -2.12 5.98
N ILE A 48 -3.41 -1.43 4.91
CA ILE A 48 -4.08 -1.53 3.59
C ILE A 48 -3.90 -2.93 2.98
N ARG A 49 -2.75 -3.57 3.18
CA ARG A 49 -2.49 -4.94 2.71
C ARG A 49 -3.37 -5.95 3.42
N GLU A 50 -3.51 -5.82 4.74
CA GLU A 50 -4.41 -6.67 5.54
C GLU A 50 -5.89 -6.45 5.16
N ALA A 51 -6.28 -5.20 4.92
CA ALA A 51 -7.68 -4.87 4.61
C ALA A 51 -8.08 -5.28 3.18
N TYR A 52 -7.18 -5.17 2.21
CA TYR A 52 -7.44 -5.42 0.79
C TYR A 52 -6.29 -6.18 0.12
N PRO A 53 -6.03 -7.43 0.52
CA PRO A 53 -4.89 -8.20 0.03
C PRO A 53 -4.94 -8.44 -1.48
N ARG A 54 -6.13 -8.53 -2.09
CA ARG A 54 -6.28 -8.69 -3.54
C ARG A 54 -5.77 -7.48 -4.35
N ILE A 55 -5.87 -6.29 -3.77
CA ILE A 55 -5.48 -5.04 -4.43
C ILE A 55 -4.02 -4.72 -4.11
N PHE A 56 -3.62 -4.74 -2.83
CA PHE A 56 -2.31 -4.27 -2.39
C PHE A 56 -1.29 -5.37 -2.07
N GLY A 57 -1.67 -6.65 -2.13
CA GLY A 57 -0.85 -7.76 -1.64
C GLY A 57 0.53 -7.86 -2.28
N THR A 58 0.65 -7.51 -3.55
CA THR A 58 1.92 -7.53 -4.30
C THR A 58 2.51 -6.14 -4.52
N ALA A 59 1.90 -5.09 -3.97
CA ALA A 59 2.32 -3.72 -4.21
C ALA A 59 3.68 -3.43 -3.56
N VAL A 60 4.59 -2.83 -4.33
CA VAL A 60 5.81 -2.22 -3.79
C VAL A 60 5.43 -0.97 -3.02
N THR A 61 5.86 -0.86 -1.76
CA THR A 61 5.54 0.29 -0.90
C THR A 61 6.77 1.15 -0.64
N ARG A 62 6.61 2.48 -0.71
CA ARG A 62 7.59 3.45 -0.22
C ARG A 62 6.95 4.35 0.83
N ASN A 63 7.69 4.60 1.90
CA ASN A 63 7.23 5.33 3.08
C ASN A 63 8.03 6.62 3.22
N PHE A 64 7.35 7.76 3.28
CA PHE A 64 7.95 9.07 3.37
C PHE A 64 7.44 9.79 4.61
N HIS A 65 8.34 10.57 5.21
CA HIS A 65 7.93 11.60 6.16
C HIS A 65 7.63 12.87 5.38
N ASP A 66 6.39 13.35 5.50
CA ASP A 66 6.01 14.66 4.99
C ASP A 66 6.26 15.70 6.09
N LEU A 67 7.14 16.66 5.81
CA LEU A 67 7.52 17.73 6.74
C LEU A 67 6.55 18.92 6.68
N ASP A 68 5.85 19.07 5.57
CA ASP A 68 4.98 20.22 5.30
C ASP A 68 3.50 19.91 5.58
N ALA A 69 3.15 18.63 5.74
CA ALA A 69 1.78 18.22 6.02
C ALA A 69 1.36 18.37 7.50
N PRO A 70 0.06 18.58 7.78
CA PRO A 70 -0.46 18.66 9.14
C PRO A 70 -0.19 17.38 9.95
N ARG A 71 0.05 17.52 11.25
CA ARG A 71 0.23 16.38 12.16
C ARG A 71 -0.98 15.45 12.13
N GLY A 72 -0.72 14.15 12.09
CA GLY A 72 -1.74 13.10 12.00
C GLY A 72 -2.27 12.87 10.57
N SER A 73 -1.75 13.58 9.57
CA SER A 73 -2.20 13.44 8.18
C SER A 73 -1.43 12.35 7.43
N ILE A 74 -2.12 11.77 6.45
CA ILE A 74 -1.59 10.75 5.54
C ILE A 74 -2.08 11.09 4.13
N SER A 75 -1.18 11.07 3.16
CA SER A 75 -1.49 11.09 1.73
C SER A 75 -0.94 9.82 1.08
N MET A 76 -1.65 9.31 0.07
CA MET A 76 -1.26 8.10 -0.66
C MET A 76 -1.40 8.31 -2.17
N GLU A 77 -0.37 7.90 -2.89
CA GLU A 77 -0.43 7.72 -4.33
C GLU A 77 -0.43 6.23 -4.65
N ILE A 78 -1.40 5.80 -5.45
CA ILE A 78 -1.60 4.40 -5.80
C ILE A 78 -1.46 4.27 -7.32
N TYR A 79 -0.41 3.59 -7.74
CA TYR A 79 -0.15 3.29 -9.14
C TYR A 79 -0.65 1.89 -9.46
N SER A 80 -1.80 1.83 -10.13
CA SER A 80 -2.45 0.57 -10.48
C SER A 80 -1.85 -0.04 -11.75
N VAL A 81 -1.81 -1.36 -11.78
CA VAL A 81 -1.47 -2.17 -12.94
C VAL A 81 -2.67 -3.04 -13.31
N THR A 82 -3.00 -3.09 -14.59
CA THR A 82 -4.09 -3.91 -15.14
C THR A 82 -3.70 -5.38 -15.26
N TYR A 83 -2.41 -5.66 -15.42
CA TYR A 83 -1.82 -6.98 -15.32
C TYR A 83 -0.77 -6.89 -14.22
N GLY A 84 -1.12 -7.38 -13.02
CA GLY A 84 -0.11 -7.54 -11.98
C GLY A 84 1.02 -8.40 -12.53
N CYS A 85 2.27 -8.13 -12.14
CA CYS A 85 3.32 -9.14 -12.26
C CYS A 85 2.76 -10.39 -11.59
N SER A 86 2.39 -11.40 -12.38
CA SER A 86 2.02 -12.69 -11.83
C SER A 86 3.20 -13.11 -10.97
N SER A 87 2.96 -13.53 -9.74
CA SER A 87 3.97 -14.33 -9.06
C SER A 87 4.21 -15.50 -10.01
N VAL A 88 5.37 -15.53 -10.66
CA VAL A 88 5.80 -16.70 -11.40
C VAL A 88 5.71 -17.82 -10.38
N SER A 89 4.68 -18.66 -10.49
CA SER A 89 4.62 -19.93 -9.81
C SER A 89 5.60 -20.81 -10.58
N GLY A 90 6.88 -20.53 -10.37
CA GLY A 90 7.99 -21.27 -10.95
C GLY A 90 8.10 -22.57 -10.19
N ASN A 91 7.22 -23.51 -10.51
CA ASN A 91 7.66 -24.90 -10.53
C ASN A 91 8.40 -25.09 -11.86
N SER A 92 9.57 -24.44 -11.98
CA SER A 92 10.55 -24.84 -12.98
C SER A 92 11.19 -26.10 -12.44
N GLY A 93 10.57 -27.24 -12.73
CA GLY A 93 11.33 -28.48 -12.76
C GLY A 93 12.48 -28.26 -13.72
N SER A 94 13.70 -28.22 -13.21
CA SER A 94 14.91 -28.30 -14.04
C SER A 94 14.90 -29.66 -14.72
N PRO A 95 14.89 -29.75 -16.06
CA PRO A 95 15.41 -30.92 -16.73
C PRO A 95 16.93 -30.78 -16.77
N ASP A 96 17.61 -31.69 -16.06
CA ASP A 96 18.97 -32.17 -16.28
C ASP A 96 19.97 -31.24 -17.01
N GLU A 97 20.95 -30.74 -16.25
CA GLU A 97 22.35 -30.58 -16.70
C GLU A 97 23.31 -31.01 -15.57
#